data_AF-A0A2M8FCN4-F1
#
_entry.id   AF-A0A2M8FCN4-F1
#
_cell.length_a   1.000
_cell.length_b   1.000
_cell.length_c   1.000
_cell.angle_alpha   90.00
_cell.angle_beta   90.00
_cell.angle_gamma   90.00
#
_symmetry.space_group_name_H-M   'P 1'
#
loop_
_entity.id
_entity.type
_entity.pdbx_description
1 polymer ?
#
loop_
_entity_poly.entity_id
_entity_poly.type
_entity_poly.pdbx_seq_one_letter_code
_entity_poly.pdbx_strand_id
1 'polypeptide(L)'
;MDSEEEKEKSLVHNFDPTSISFMNGKLIIILVVAAFLGVTTGYLLTINNGSITNVKNSISASTIAKGTTEGSGDEKVFKDVTEGSLKQGGIEGEGAFHLVRPGGDSQNVYLTSSTVDLTKYLNRKIKVWGQTQKAQHAGWLMDVGKIEVVE
;
A
#
# COMPACT_ATOMS: atom_id res chain seq x y z
N MET A 1 18.89 -49.22 78.36
CA MET A 1 18.07 -48.09 78.83
C MET A 1 18.94 -46.86 78.68
N ASP A 2 18.62 -45.86 77.87
CA ASP A 2 17.30 -45.36 77.51
C ASP A 2 17.19 -44.92 76.05
N SER A 3 15.94 -44.94 75.64
CA SER A 3 15.34 -44.75 74.33
C SER A 3 15.10 -43.27 74.03
N GLU A 4 14.51 -43.03 72.85
CA GLU A 4 13.78 -41.82 72.39
C GLU A 4 14.58 -40.81 71.56
N GLU A 5 14.08 -40.26 70.46
CA GLU A 5 13.00 -40.59 69.55
C GLU A 5 13.21 -39.62 68.36
N GLU A 6 13.25 -40.15 67.15
CA GLU A 6 13.44 -39.39 65.91
C GLU A 6 12.15 -38.62 65.61
N LYS A 7 12.19 -37.27 65.63
CA LYS A 7 11.03 -36.45 65.26
C LYS A 7 11.29 -35.75 63.93
N GLU A 8 11.02 -36.46 62.84
CA GLU A 8 10.96 -35.88 61.49
C GLU A 8 9.94 -34.74 61.46
N LYS A 9 10.42 -33.53 61.18
CA LYS A 9 9.60 -32.34 61.01
C LYS A 9 9.17 -32.28 59.54
N SER A 10 7.98 -32.78 59.23
CA SER A 10 7.44 -32.79 57.86
C SER A 10 7.42 -31.38 57.26
N LEU A 11 8.05 -31.21 56.09
CA LEU A 11 8.15 -29.96 55.33
C LEU A 11 7.00 -29.81 54.32
N VAL A 12 5.75 -30.06 54.74
CA VAL A 12 4.59 -29.89 53.84
C VAL A 12 3.87 -28.60 54.23
N HIS A 13 4.02 -27.56 53.40
CA HIS A 13 3.20 -26.35 53.48
C HIS A 13 1.85 -26.64 52.83
N ASN A 14 0.76 -26.46 53.58
CA ASN A 14 -0.58 -26.44 53.03
C ASN A 14 -0.76 -25.13 52.23
N PHE A 15 -1.10 -25.24 50.95
CA PHE A 15 -1.55 -24.10 50.16
C PHE A 15 -2.97 -23.75 50.59
N ASP A 16 -3.10 -22.68 51.36
CA ASP A 16 -4.40 -22.04 51.59
C ASP A 16 -4.92 -21.51 50.25
N PRO A 17 -6.12 -21.92 49.77
CA PRO A 17 -6.74 -21.26 48.64
C PRO A 17 -7.21 -19.89 49.15
N THR A 18 -6.32 -18.90 49.04
CA THR A 18 -6.65 -17.50 49.30
C THR A 18 -7.84 -17.14 48.44
N SER A 19 -9.04 -17.12 49.03
CA SER A 19 -10.26 -16.73 48.34
C SER A 19 -10.14 -15.25 48.01
N ILE A 20 -9.84 -14.95 46.75
CA ILE A 20 -9.63 -13.57 46.34
C ILE A 20 -11.00 -12.90 46.25
N SER A 21 -11.35 -12.14 47.29
CA SER A 21 -12.57 -11.35 47.31
C SER A 21 -12.39 -10.13 46.40
N PHE A 22 -12.55 -10.33 45.08
CA PHE A 22 -12.41 -9.29 44.06
C PHE A 22 -13.63 -8.38 43.92
N MET A 23 -14.60 -8.46 44.81
CA MET A 23 -15.86 -7.72 44.69
C MET A 23 -15.89 -6.50 45.60
N ASN A 24 -14.91 -5.63 45.45
CA ASN A 24 -15.08 -4.25 45.90
C ASN A 24 -16.02 -3.57 44.91
N GLY A 25 -17.15 -3.03 45.37
CA GLY A 25 -18.15 -2.39 44.48
C GLY A 25 -17.55 -1.34 43.54
N LYS A 26 -16.47 -0.66 43.97
CA LYS A 26 -15.69 0.26 43.12
C LYS A 26 -14.97 -0.42 41.95
N LEU A 27 -14.45 -1.64 42.12
CA LEU A 27 -13.83 -2.42 41.03
C LEU A 27 -14.88 -2.90 40.02
N ILE A 28 -16.06 -3.31 40.50
CA ILE A 28 -17.18 -3.68 39.62
C ILE A 28 -17.62 -2.47 38.78
N ILE A 29 -17.72 -1.29 39.40
CA ILE A 29 -18.07 -0.04 38.69
C ILE A 29 -17.03 0.30 37.62
N ILE A 30 -15.73 0.19 37.93
CA ILE A 30 -14.65 0.44 36.96
C ILE A 30 -14.74 -0.54 35.78
N LEU A 31 -15.00 -1.83 36.04
CA LEU A 31 -15.10 -2.85 35.01
C LEU A 31 -16.31 -2.64 34.10
N VAL A 32 -17.45 -2.23 34.67
CA VAL A 32 -18.66 -1.88 33.91
C VAL A 32 -18.39 -0.66 33.03
N VAL A 33 -17.77 0.39 33.55
CA VAL A 33 -17.41 1.58 32.76
C VAL A 33 -16.45 1.24 31.62
N ALA A 34 -15.44 0.40 31.87
CA ALA A 34 -14.51 -0.07 30.84
C ALA A 34 -15.22 -0.88 29.75
N ALA A 35 -16.17 -1.75 30.12
CA ALA A 35 -16.98 -2.51 29.17
C ALA A 35 -17.84 -1.59 28.29
N PHE A 36 -18.51 -0.59 28.89
CA PHE A 36 -19.30 0.39 28.13
C PHE A 36 -18.44 1.26 27.20
N LEU A 37 -17.25 1.70 27.64
CA LEU A 37 -16.31 2.44 26.80
C LEU A 37 -15.79 1.58 25.63
N GLY A 38 -15.54 0.29 25.86
CA GLY A 38 -15.13 -0.65 24.81
C GLY A 38 -16.21 -0.88 23.76
N VAL A 39 -17.45 -1.13 24.19
CA VAL A 39 -18.59 -1.37 23.28
C VAL A 39 -18.93 -0.14 22.45
N THR A 40 -18.95 1.05 23.07
CA THR A 40 -19.24 2.30 22.35
C THR A 40 -18.17 2.64 21.32
N THR A 41 -16.88 2.45 21.66
CA THR A 41 -15.77 2.67 20.72
C THR A 41 -15.79 1.65 19.58
N GLY A 42 -16.01 0.36 19.88
CA GLY A 42 -16.09 -0.68 18.86
C GLY A 42 -17.28 -0.52 17.90
N TYR A 43 -18.43 -0.09 18.41
CA TYR A 43 -19.63 0.14 17.61
C TYR A 43 -19.51 1.37 16.70
N LEU A 44 -18.90 2.46 17.19
CA LEU A 44 -18.64 3.66 16.39
C LEU A 44 -17.66 3.39 15.24
N LEU A 45 -16.63 2.57 15.47
CA LEU A 45 -15.69 2.15 14.43
C LEU A 45 -16.34 1.28 13.33
N THR A 46 -17.37 0.50 13.68
CA THR A 46 -18.10 -0.35 12.73
C THR A 46 -19.10 0.43 11.86
N ILE A 47 -19.66 1.51 12.39
CA ILE A 47 -20.60 2.38 11.65
C ILE A 47 -19.90 3.17 10.54
N ASN A 48 -18.59 3.37 10.64
CA ASN A 48 -17.79 4.04 9.60
C ASN A 48 -17.33 3.09 8.47
N ASN A 49 -18.03 1.97 8.24
CA ASN A 49 -17.88 1.11 7.06
C ASN A 49 -18.40 1.76 5.77
N GLY A 50 -17.92 2.98 5.49
CA GLY A 50 -17.97 3.61 4.18
C GLY A 50 -16.93 2.98 3.26
N SER A 51 -17.39 2.01 2.47
CA SER A 51 -16.77 1.56 1.22
C SER A 51 -15.57 0.63 1.33
N ILE A 52 -15.85 -0.65 1.57
CA ILE A 52 -15.06 -1.74 0.98
C ILE A 52 -15.40 -1.79 -0.52
N THR A 53 -14.98 -0.79 -1.30
CA THR A 53 -14.99 -0.90 -2.76
C THR A 53 -13.70 -1.55 -3.18
N ASN A 54 -13.84 -2.73 -3.79
CA ASN A 54 -12.92 -3.42 -4.68
C ASN A 54 -11.49 -2.87 -4.75
N VAL A 55 -10.55 -3.71 -4.33
CA VAL A 55 -9.14 -3.77 -4.76
C VAL A 55 -8.81 -2.76 -5.87
N LYS A 56 -8.46 -1.54 -5.48
CA LYS A 56 -7.55 -0.71 -6.24
C LYS A 56 -6.35 -0.52 -5.34
N ASN A 57 -5.24 -1.06 -5.79
CA ASN A 57 -3.89 -0.82 -5.33
C ASN A 57 -3.67 0.69 -5.14
N SER A 58 -4.06 1.24 -3.99
CA SER A 58 -3.69 2.57 -3.55
C SER A 58 -2.29 2.45 -2.98
N ILE A 59 -1.32 2.36 -3.89
CA ILE A 59 -0.02 2.96 -3.63
C ILE A 59 -0.37 4.37 -3.16
N SER A 60 -0.04 4.69 -1.91
CA SER A 60 -0.15 6.06 -1.39
C SER A 60 0.39 6.98 -2.46
N ALA A 61 -0.52 7.68 -3.13
CA ALA A 61 -0.14 8.70 -4.08
C ALA A 61 0.52 9.77 -3.23
N SER A 62 1.84 9.71 -3.12
CA SER A 62 2.63 10.93 -3.02
C SER A 62 1.98 11.88 -4.00
N THR A 63 1.44 12.99 -3.51
CA THR A 63 0.76 13.99 -4.34
C THR A 63 1.80 14.54 -5.30
N ILE A 64 1.99 13.84 -6.42
CA ILE A 64 2.86 14.29 -7.49
C ILE A 64 2.15 15.52 -8.05
N ALA A 65 2.76 16.68 -7.82
CA ALA A 65 2.21 17.94 -8.25
C ALA A 65 2.15 17.98 -9.78
N LYS A 66 1.10 18.60 -10.31
CA LYS A 66 1.03 18.91 -11.74
C LYS A 66 2.26 19.75 -12.12
N GLY A 67 2.86 19.45 -13.26
CA GLY A 67 4.11 20.06 -13.72
C GLY A 67 5.38 19.40 -13.19
N THR A 68 5.29 18.33 -12.40
CA THR A 68 6.47 17.55 -12.03
C THR A 68 7.11 16.97 -13.28
N THR A 69 8.36 17.34 -13.54
CA THR A 69 9.15 16.88 -14.67
C THR A 69 10.28 16.02 -14.15
N GLU A 70 10.47 14.84 -14.73
CA GLU A 70 11.52 13.90 -14.34
C GLU A 70 12.18 13.31 -15.59
N GLY A 71 13.49 13.04 -15.50
CA GLY A 71 14.26 12.39 -16.56
C GLY A 71 15.42 13.21 -17.11
N SER A 72 15.97 12.76 -18.24
CA SER A 72 17.15 13.36 -18.85
C SER A 72 16.81 14.66 -19.59
N GLY A 73 17.70 15.65 -19.46
CA GLY A 73 17.67 16.90 -20.23
C GLY A 73 18.19 16.77 -21.67
N ASP A 74 18.53 15.55 -22.12
CA ASP A 74 19.04 15.30 -23.48
C ASP A 74 17.91 15.28 -24.52
N GLU A 75 17.35 16.46 -24.77
CA GLU A 75 16.32 16.71 -25.80
C GLU A 75 16.82 16.42 -27.23
N LYS A 76 18.12 16.22 -27.42
CA LYS A 76 18.73 15.82 -28.70
C LYS A 76 18.51 14.35 -29.04
N VAL A 77 18.38 13.48 -28.03
CA VAL A 77 18.12 12.04 -28.21
C VAL A 77 16.62 11.79 -28.20
N PHE A 78 15.90 12.42 -27.27
CA PHE A 78 14.47 12.26 -27.08
C PHE A 78 13.67 13.34 -27.82
N LYS A 79 13.63 13.23 -29.15
CA LYS A 79 13.02 14.24 -30.04
C LYS A 79 11.51 14.10 -30.18
N ASP A 80 10.98 12.90 -29.96
CA ASP A 80 9.58 12.60 -30.15
C ASP A 80 8.82 12.95 -28.87
N VAL A 81 7.68 13.62 -29.02
CA VAL A 81 6.86 14.09 -27.90
C VAL A 81 5.44 13.59 -28.08
N THR A 82 4.87 13.02 -27.03
CA THR A 82 3.45 12.65 -27.05
C THR A 82 2.83 12.74 -25.66
N GLU A 83 1.51 12.84 -25.62
CA GLU A 83 0.75 12.89 -24.38
C GLU A 83 -0.35 11.84 -24.37
N GLY A 84 -0.70 11.35 -23.19
CA GLY A 84 -1.77 10.39 -23.02
C GLY A 84 -1.96 9.96 -21.57
N SER A 85 -2.94 9.10 -21.34
CA SER A 85 -3.11 8.47 -20.03
C SER A 85 -2.17 7.27 -19.94
N LEU A 86 -1.26 7.28 -18.97
CA LEU A 86 -0.33 6.17 -18.77
C LEU A 86 -1.05 4.97 -18.17
N LYS A 87 -0.90 3.83 -18.82
CA LYS A 87 -1.41 2.55 -18.36
C LYS A 87 -0.30 1.51 -18.40
N GLN A 88 -0.41 0.54 -17.50
CA GLN A 88 0.49 -0.60 -17.48
C GLN A 88 0.07 -1.60 -18.55
N GLY A 89 1.06 -2.20 -19.22
CA GLY A 89 0.84 -3.23 -20.24
C GLY A 89 1.56 -2.91 -21.54
N GLY A 90 2.18 -3.94 -22.11
CA GLY A 90 2.75 -3.94 -23.46
C GLY A 90 1.86 -4.66 -24.46
N ILE A 91 2.38 -4.85 -25.67
CA ILE A 91 1.75 -5.66 -26.72
C ILE A 91 2.71 -6.77 -27.16
N GLU A 92 2.28 -8.03 -27.06
CA GLU A 92 3.03 -9.20 -27.53
C GLU A 92 4.50 -9.26 -27.09
N GLY A 93 4.80 -8.77 -25.88
CA GLY A 93 6.16 -8.72 -25.32
C GLY A 93 6.94 -7.43 -25.60
N GLU A 94 6.35 -6.47 -26.32
CA GLU A 94 6.92 -5.15 -26.60
C GLU A 94 6.35 -4.06 -25.70
N GLY A 95 7.24 -3.27 -25.11
CA GLY A 95 6.88 -2.22 -24.15
C GLY A 95 6.41 -2.77 -22.79
N ALA A 96 6.63 -2.00 -21.74
CA ALA A 96 6.13 -2.32 -20.39
C ALA A 96 4.86 -1.54 -20.04
N PHE A 97 4.67 -0.39 -20.71
CA PHE A 97 3.58 0.53 -20.49
C PHE A 97 3.02 1.00 -21.83
N HIS A 98 1.85 1.63 -21.81
CA HIS A 98 1.30 2.30 -22.98
C HIS A 98 0.58 3.59 -22.61
N LEU A 99 0.52 4.51 -23.57
CA LEU A 99 -0.28 5.73 -23.49
C LEU A 99 -1.58 5.54 -24.26
N VAL A 100 -2.69 5.68 -23.54
CA VAL A 100 -4.03 5.70 -24.12
C VAL A 100 -4.32 7.11 -24.64
N ARG A 101 -4.64 7.18 -25.93
CA ARG A 101 -4.98 8.41 -26.65
C ARG A 101 -6.43 8.36 -27.15
N PRO A 102 -7.09 9.50 -27.42
CA PRO A 102 -8.51 9.54 -27.83
C PRO A 102 -8.84 8.90 -29.20
N GLY A 103 -7.90 8.16 -29.81
CA GLY A 103 -8.05 7.47 -31.09
C GLY A 103 -8.28 5.96 -31.01
N GLY A 104 -8.45 5.40 -29.81
CA GLY A 104 -8.62 3.95 -29.60
C GLY A 104 -7.30 3.16 -29.63
N ASP A 105 -7.40 1.84 -29.55
CA ASP A 105 -6.24 0.95 -29.32
C ASP A 105 -5.18 1.00 -30.43
N SER A 106 -5.57 1.32 -31.66
CA SER A 106 -4.67 1.48 -32.81
C SER A 106 -3.77 2.70 -32.70
N GLN A 107 -4.11 3.66 -31.85
CA GLN A 107 -3.32 4.87 -31.61
C GLN A 107 -2.59 4.83 -30.26
N ASN A 108 -2.56 3.69 -29.57
CA ASN A 108 -1.78 3.57 -28.34
C ASN A 108 -0.29 3.61 -28.64
N VAL A 109 0.46 4.30 -27.79
CA VAL A 109 1.93 4.36 -27.87
C VAL A 109 2.50 3.47 -26.80
N TYR A 110 3.22 2.43 -27.19
CA TYR A 110 3.88 1.53 -26.25
C TYR A 110 5.22 2.12 -25.84
N LEU A 111 5.51 2.02 -24.54
CA LEU A 111 6.61 2.71 -23.91
C LEU A 111 7.56 1.71 -23.24
N THR A 112 8.85 1.97 -23.43
CA THR A 112 9.92 1.40 -22.63
C THR A 112 10.49 2.49 -21.72
N SER A 113 10.82 2.11 -20.50
CA SER A 113 11.36 3.01 -19.47
C SER A 113 12.87 2.80 -19.38
N SER A 114 13.67 3.62 -20.05
CA SER A 114 15.14 3.58 -19.92
C SER A 114 15.66 4.45 -18.79
N THR A 115 15.08 5.63 -18.59
CA THR A 115 15.64 6.66 -17.69
C THR A 115 14.74 6.98 -16.50
N VAL A 116 13.43 6.78 -16.63
CA VAL A 116 12.41 7.31 -15.69
C VAL A 116 11.44 6.22 -15.25
N ASP A 117 11.21 6.11 -13.94
CA ASP A 117 10.25 5.13 -13.41
C ASP A 117 8.80 5.53 -13.69
N LEU A 118 8.23 4.94 -14.75
CA LEU A 118 6.85 5.16 -15.18
C LEU A 118 5.81 4.61 -14.20
N THR A 119 6.18 3.66 -13.33
CA THR A 119 5.27 3.01 -12.38
C THR A 119 4.65 4.02 -11.41
N LYS A 120 5.39 5.08 -11.08
CA LYS A 120 4.95 6.18 -10.19
C LYS A 120 3.82 7.02 -10.78
N TYR A 121 3.66 7.00 -12.10
CA TYR A 121 2.72 7.84 -12.84
C TYR A 121 1.56 7.04 -13.45
N LEU A 122 1.39 5.78 -13.06
CA LEU A 122 0.30 4.94 -13.56
C LEU A 122 -1.06 5.61 -13.34
N ASN A 123 -1.90 5.54 -14.36
CA ASN A 123 -3.23 6.15 -14.42
C ASN A 123 -3.26 7.68 -14.41
N ARG A 124 -2.12 8.36 -14.57
CA ARG A 124 -2.05 9.82 -14.72
C ARG A 124 -1.99 10.24 -16.18
N LYS A 125 -2.33 11.49 -16.47
CA LYS A 125 -2.08 12.07 -17.80
C LYS A 125 -0.68 12.64 -17.79
N ILE A 126 0.19 12.08 -18.61
CA ILE A 126 1.58 12.52 -18.71
C ILE A 126 1.92 12.88 -20.14
N LYS A 127 2.84 13.81 -20.27
CA LYS A 127 3.56 14.13 -21.49
C LYS A 127 4.92 13.46 -21.42
N VAL A 128 5.30 12.76 -22.47
CA VAL A 128 6.54 12.00 -22.52
C VAL A 128 7.39 12.48 -23.69
N TRP A 129 8.70 12.49 -23.49
CA TRP A 129 9.70 12.71 -24.50
C TRP A 129 10.51 11.44 -24.65
N GLY A 130 10.63 10.99 -25.88
CA GLY A 130 11.26 9.73 -26.19
C GLY A 130 11.87 9.68 -27.57
N GLN A 131 12.40 8.51 -27.89
CA GLN A 131 12.85 8.17 -29.23
C GLN A 131 12.00 7.01 -29.74
N THR A 132 11.35 7.20 -30.88
CA THR A 132 10.60 6.13 -31.55
C THR A 132 11.55 5.04 -31.99
N GLN A 133 11.19 3.80 -31.68
CA GLN A 133 11.95 2.61 -32.03
C GLN A 133 11.17 1.77 -33.03
N LYS A 134 11.89 0.92 -33.77
CA LYS A 134 11.24 -0.09 -34.61
C LYS A 134 10.63 -1.15 -33.71
N ALA A 135 9.36 -1.43 -33.94
CA ALA A 135 8.61 -2.50 -33.28
C ALA A 135 8.22 -3.57 -34.31
N GLN A 136 8.04 -4.79 -33.83
CA GLN A 136 7.55 -5.93 -34.59
C GLN A 136 6.03 -6.01 -34.53
N HIS A 137 5.43 -5.65 -33.38
CA HIS A 137 4.00 -5.80 -33.10
C HIS A 137 3.32 -4.48 -32.75
N ALA A 138 4.01 -3.61 -31.99
CA ALA A 138 3.50 -2.29 -31.67
C ALA A 138 3.48 -1.37 -32.90
N GLY A 139 2.32 -0.76 -33.18
CA GLY A 139 2.22 0.28 -34.22
C GLY A 139 3.09 1.51 -33.92
N TRP A 140 3.32 1.79 -32.63
CA TRP A 140 4.23 2.82 -32.16
C TRP A 140 4.89 2.37 -30.86
N LEU A 141 6.21 2.13 -30.91
CA LEU A 141 7.04 1.86 -29.75
C LEU A 141 8.02 3.02 -29.53
N MET A 142 8.16 3.46 -28.28
CA MET A 142 9.01 4.58 -27.93
C MET A 142 9.77 4.29 -26.65
N ASP A 143 11.05 4.65 -26.62
CA ASP A 143 11.85 4.65 -25.40
C ASP A 143 11.78 6.03 -24.73
N VAL A 144 11.44 6.07 -23.45
CA VAL A 144 11.14 7.31 -22.72
C VAL A 144 12.33 7.75 -21.88
N GLY A 145 12.81 8.96 -22.18
CA GLY A 145 13.90 9.60 -21.45
C GLY A 145 13.46 10.66 -20.45
N LYS A 146 12.30 11.31 -20.69
CA LYS A 146 11.77 12.39 -19.87
C LYS A 146 10.25 12.37 -19.85
N ILE A 147 9.67 12.74 -18.72
CA ILE A 147 8.22 12.84 -18.52
C ILE A 147 7.86 14.12 -17.78
N GLU A 148 6.64 14.61 -18.02
CA GLU A 148 6.02 15.72 -17.33
C GLU A 148 4.58 15.34 -16.99
N VAL A 149 4.18 15.55 -15.73
CA VAL A 149 2.82 15.28 -15.28
C VAL A 149 1.91 16.42 -15.67
N VAL A 150 0.97 16.14 -16.56
CA VAL A 150 -0.05 17.10 -17.00
C VAL A 150 -1.23 17.10 -16.02
N GLU A 151 -1.63 15.91 -15.56
CA GLU A 151 -2.77 15.72 -14.65
C GLU A 151 -2.61 14.59 -13.64
#